data_AF-A0A9E1HYX3-F1
#
_entry.id   AF-A0A9E1HYX3-F1
#
_cell.length_a   1.000
_cell.length_b   1.000
_cell.length_c   1.000
_cell.angle_alpha   90.00
_cell.angle_beta   90.00
_cell.angle_gamma   90.00
#
_symmetry.space_group_name_H-M   'P 1'
#
loop_
_entity.id
_entity.type
_entity.pdbx_description
1 polymer ?
#
loop_
_entity_poly.entity_id
_entity_poly.type
_entity_poly.pdbx_seq_one_letter_code
_entity_poly.pdbx_strand_id
1 'polypeptide(L)'
;MTNYDLTSIGAVSASAKLAHIRANQEPDQSSYNAAWLHGYADALTNVADALEHQKELMDSIIGCMGEQYDSAELYDILHNALAMSDEDILSLGFDLPQCHEYDAEISPKRPKGRKFAFYER
;
A
#
# COMPACT_ATOMS: atom_id res chain seq x y z
N MET A 1 -13.48 -17.30 -21.04
CA MET A 1 -13.40 -17.06 -19.58
C MET A 1 -13.41 -15.56 -19.36
N THR A 2 -14.30 -15.05 -18.51
CA THR A 2 -14.25 -13.65 -18.08
C THR A 2 -12.90 -13.42 -17.40
N ASN A 3 -12.18 -12.40 -17.84
CA ASN A 3 -10.86 -12.10 -17.29
C ASN A 3 -11.09 -11.24 -16.05
N TYR A 4 -10.87 -11.82 -14.86
CA TYR A 4 -10.86 -11.08 -13.61
C TYR A 4 -9.50 -10.42 -13.47
N ASP A 5 -9.49 -9.09 -13.36
CA ASP A 5 -8.27 -8.34 -13.12
C ASP A 5 -7.92 -8.39 -11.62
N LEU A 6 -6.70 -8.84 -11.32
CA LEU A 6 -6.16 -8.99 -9.97
C LEU A 6 -4.87 -8.19 -9.78
N THR A 7 -4.59 -7.23 -10.68
CA THR A 7 -3.32 -6.48 -10.70
C THR A 7 -3.20 -5.43 -9.59
N SER A 8 -4.30 -5.04 -8.95
CA SER A 8 -4.32 -4.06 -7.86
C SER A 8 -5.44 -4.36 -6.88
N ILE A 9 -5.37 -3.82 -5.65
CA ILE A 9 -6.42 -3.97 -4.63
C ILE A 9 -7.78 -3.51 -5.17
N GLY A 10 -7.81 -2.37 -5.86
CA GLY A 10 -9.01 -1.85 -6.52
C GLY A 10 -9.56 -2.80 -7.59
N ALA A 11 -8.66 -3.42 -8.39
CA ALA A 11 -9.05 -4.41 -9.38
C ALA A 11 -9.59 -5.70 -8.74
N VAL A 12 -8.99 -6.17 -7.63
CA VAL A 12 -9.47 -7.32 -6.87
C VAL A 12 -10.89 -7.06 -6.34
N SER A 13 -11.14 -5.89 -5.75
CA SER A 13 -12.49 -5.50 -5.28
C SER A 13 -13.50 -5.42 -6.43
N ALA A 14 -13.10 -4.86 -7.58
CA ALA A 14 -13.95 -4.81 -8.77
C ALA A 14 -14.26 -6.21 -9.32
N SER A 15 -13.27 -7.10 -9.33
CA SER A 15 -13.40 -8.50 -9.72
C SER A 15 -14.32 -9.29 -8.79
N ALA A 16 -14.25 -9.04 -7.48
CA ALA A 16 -15.18 -9.61 -6.51
C ALA A 16 -16.62 -9.23 -6.81
N LYS A 17 -16.88 -7.93 -7.04
CA LYS A 17 -18.21 -7.42 -7.41
C LYS A 17 -18.71 -8.03 -8.72
N LEU A 18 -17.85 -8.14 -9.72
CA LEU A 18 -18.19 -8.75 -11.01
C LEU A 18 -18.55 -10.23 -10.85
N ALA A 19 -17.79 -10.98 -10.04
CA ALA A 19 -18.08 -12.39 -9.75
C ALA A 19 -19.42 -12.54 -9.04
N HIS A 20 -19.71 -11.68 -8.06
CA HIS A 20 -20.99 -11.68 -7.35
C HIS A 20 -22.18 -11.34 -8.25
N ILE A 21 -22.04 -10.34 -9.14
CA ILE A 21 -23.08 -10.00 -10.13
C ILE A 21 -23.35 -11.19 -11.04
N ARG A 22 -22.29 -11.85 -11.52
CA ARG A 22 -22.42 -13.02 -12.40
C ARG A 22 -23.06 -14.19 -11.66
N ALA A 23 -22.68 -14.44 -10.41
CA ALA A 23 -23.29 -15.49 -9.58
C ALA A 23 -24.82 -15.30 -9.50
N ASN A 24 -25.27 -14.07 -9.30
CA ASN A 24 -26.70 -13.72 -9.23
C ASN A 24 -27.43 -13.83 -10.58
N GLN A 25 -26.70 -13.84 -11.70
CA GLN A 25 -27.25 -14.01 -13.04
C GLN A 25 -27.33 -15.48 -13.48
N GLU A 26 -26.77 -16.41 -12.70
CA GLU A 26 -26.87 -17.84 -12.99
C GLU A 26 -28.34 -18.30 -12.96
N PRO A 27 -28.83 -18.98 -14.01
CA PRO A 27 -30.24 -19.38 -14.12
C PRO A 27 -30.71 -20.29 -12.98
N ASP A 28 -29.78 -21.09 -12.45
CA ASP A 28 -29.99 -21.98 -11.32
C ASP A 28 -28.97 -21.66 -10.22
N GLN A 29 -29.47 -21.10 -9.12
CA GLN A 29 -28.67 -20.75 -7.95
C GLN A 29 -28.19 -21.98 -7.16
N SER A 30 -28.75 -23.17 -7.40
CA SER A 30 -28.27 -24.43 -6.82
C SER A 30 -27.18 -25.10 -7.67
N SER A 31 -26.87 -24.53 -8.84
CA SER A 31 -25.87 -25.08 -9.74
C SER A 31 -24.45 -24.95 -9.17
N TYR A 32 -23.59 -25.86 -9.59
CA TYR A 32 -22.16 -25.79 -9.28
C TYR A 32 -21.54 -24.44 -9.68
N ASN A 33 -21.97 -23.87 -10.81
CA ASN A 33 -21.42 -22.62 -11.32
C ASN A 33 -21.80 -21.42 -10.42
N ALA A 34 -23.04 -21.37 -9.93
CA ALA A 34 -23.48 -20.37 -8.96
C ALA A 34 -22.67 -20.49 -7.65
N ALA A 35 -22.55 -21.70 -7.11
CA ALA A 35 -21.78 -21.95 -5.89
C ALA A 35 -20.29 -21.56 -6.04
N TRP A 36 -19.68 -21.90 -7.18
CA TRP A 36 -18.29 -21.54 -7.46
C TRP A 36 -18.09 -20.03 -7.58
N LEU A 37 -18.98 -19.32 -8.28
CA LEU A 37 -18.88 -17.86 -8.43
C LEU A 37 -19.10 -17.11 -7.12
N HIS A 38 -20.04 -17.56 -6.28
CA HIS A 38 -20.24 -16.99 -4.93
C HIS A 38 -19.00 -17.21 -4.06
N GLY A 39 -18.48 -18.44 -3.99
CA GLY A 39 -17.26 -18.72 -3.21
C GLY A 39 -16.04 -17.96 -3.72
N TYR A 40 -15.92 -17.78 -5.05
CA TYR A 40 -14.85 -16.97 -5.64
C TYR A 40 -15.01 -15.48 -5.30
N ALA A 41 -16.23 -14.94 -5.37
CA ALA A 41 -16.52 -13.55 -5.00
C ALA A 41 -16.22 -13.27 -3.52
N ASP A 42 -16.59 -14.19 -2.63
CA ASP A 42 -16.32 -14.08 -1.20
C ASP A 42 -14.81 -14.13 -0.91
N ALA A 43 -14.08 -15.03 -1.57
CA ALA A 43 -12.63 -15.12 -1.43
C ALA A 43 -11.94 -13.82 -1.89
N LEU A 44 -12.35 -13.25 -3.03
CA LEU A 44 -11.79 -11.99 -3.51
C LEU A 44 -12.15 -10.81 -2.60
N THR A 45 -13.37 -10.77 -2.05
CA THR A 45 -13.78 -9.74 -1.08
C THR A 45 -12.89 -9.79 0.16
N ASN A 46 -12.69 -10.99 0.74
CA ASN A 46 -11.84 -11.16 1.91
C ASN A 46 -10.39 -10.73 1.64
N VAL A 47 -9.86 -11.04 0.45
CA VAL A 47 -8.51 -10.61 0.05
C VAL A 47 -8.45 -9.09 -0.12
N ALA A 48 -9.44 -8.47 -0.76
CA ALA A 48 -9.50 -7.02 -0.93
C ALA A 48 -9.52 -6.30 0.43
N ASP A 49 -10.37 -6.75 1.36
CA ASP A 49 -10.49 -6.15 2.70
C ASP A 49 -9.18 -6.28 3.50
N ALA A 50 -8.52 -7.45 3.43
CA ALA A 50 -7.23 -7.66 4.09
C ALA A 50 -6.12 -6.78 3.51
N LEU A 51 -6.08 -6.63 2.17
CA LEU A 51 -5.10 -5.80 1.49
C LEU A 51 -5.34 -4.31 1.75
N GLU A 52 -6.60 -3.86 1.83
CA GLU A 52 -6.92 -2.47 2.17
C GLU A 52 -6.41 -2.13 3.58
N HIS A 53 -6.65 -3.01 4.56
CA HIS A 53 -6.14 -2.79 5.92
C HIS A 53 -4.61 -2.76 5.99
N GLN A 54 -3.93 -3.63 5.21
CA GLN A 54 -2.47 -3.60 5.10
C GLN A 54 -1.98 -2.29 4.48
N LYS A 55 -2.67 -1.80 3.45
CA LYS A 55 -2.36 -0.51 2.82
C LYS A 55 -2.50 0.65 3.79
N GLU A 56 -3.62 0.73 4.53
CA GLU A 56 -3.83 1.77 5.55
C GLU A 56 -2.73 1.78 6.64
N LEU A 57 -2.29 0.59 7.06
CA LEU A 57 -1.19 0.44 8.02
C LEU A 57 0.14 0.94 7.44
N MET A 58 0.46 0.55 6.20
CA MET A 58 1.68 1.01 5.53
C MET A 58 1.67 2.53 5.33
N ASP A 59 0.57 3.09 4.85
CA ASP A 59 0.39 4.53 4.66
C ASP A 59 0.60 5.28 5.99
N SER A 60 0.09 4.74 7.09
CA SER A 60 0.29 5.31 8.43
C SER A 60 1.75 5.25 8.89
N ILE A 61 2.43 4.12 8.69
CA ILE A 61 3.85 3.97 9.05
C ILE A 61 4.71 4.94 8.23
N ILE A 62 4.46 5.00 6.92
CA ILE A 62 5.16 5.89 6.00
C ILE A 62 4.92 7.36 6.37
N GLY A 63 3.68 7.72 6.69
CA GLY A 63 3.35 9.05 7.22
C GLY A 63 4.15 9.40 8.48
N CYS A 64 4.20 8.49 9.46
CA CYS A 64 5.01 8.66 10.67
C CYS A 64 6.52 8.77 10.39
N MET A 65 7.03 8.07 9.37
CA MET A 65 8.43 8.20 8.94
C MET A 65 8.67 9.57 8.30
N GLY A 66 7.74 10.07 7.49
CA GLY A 66 7.80 11.41 6.90
C GLY A 66 7.86 12.55 7.92
N GLU A 67 7.28 12.36 9.11
CA GLU A 67 7.39 13.33 10.21
C GLU A 67 8.74 13.24 10.97
N GLN A 68 9.39 12.07 10.95
CA GLN A 68 10.58 11.79 11.74
C GLN A 68 11.90 12.06 11.01
N TYR A 69 11.94 11.84 9.69
CA TYR A 69 13.13 11.95 8.86
C TYR A 69 13.05 13.19 7.95
N ASP A 70 14.20 13.75 7.58
CA ASP A 70 14.21 14.73 6.47
C ASP A 70 14.01 14.04 5.12
N SER A 71 13.75 14.81 4.06
CA SER A 71 13.39 14.25 2.75
C SER A 71 14.50 13.39 2.13
N ALA A 72 15.77 13.69 2.39
CA ALA A 72 16.89 12.92 1.87
C ALA A 72 17.06 11.59 2.62
N GLU A 73 17.02 11.62 3.96
CA GLU A 73 17.08 10.41 4.79
C GLU A 73 15.86 9.51 4.54
N LEU A 74 14.66 10.10 4.40
CA LEU A 74 13.46 9.35 4.08
C LEU A 74 13.56 8.69 2.71
N TYR A 75 13.98 9.43 1.68
CA TYR A 75 14.18 8.87 0.34
C TYR A 75 15.15 7.69 0.37
N ASP A 76 16.29 7.82 1.05
CA ASP A 76 17.26 6.72 1.15
C ASP A 76 16.64 5.47 1.80
N ILE A 77 15.80 5.63 2.83
CA ILE A 77 15.13 4.50 3.47
C ILE A 77 14.10 3.88 2.50
N LEU A 78 13.25 4.71 1.88
CA LEU A 78 12.19 4.23 0.99
C LEU A 78 12.75 3.57 -0.28
N HIS A 79 13.73 4.20 -0.92
CA HIS A 79 14.32 3.73 -2.17
C HIS A 79 15.32 2.58 -1.94
N ASN A 80 16.26 2.71 -0.99
CA ASN A 80 17.34 1.73 -0.84
C ASN A 80 16.99 0.58 0.11
N ALA A 81 16.32 0.85 1.23
CA ALA A 81 16.02 -0.18 2.23
C ALA A 81 14.70 -0.91 1.94
N LEU A 82 13.68 -0.19 1.47
CA LEU A 82 12.38 -0.77 1.10
C LEU A 82 12.26 -1.08 -0.40
N ALA A 83 13.28 -0.77 -1.20
CA ALA A 83 13.35 -1.06 -2.64
C ALA A 83 12.15 -0.51 -3.42
N MET A 84 11.59 0.63 -3.01
CA MET A 84 10.51 1.30 -3.73
C MET A 84 11.06 2.10 -4.90
N SER A 85 10.31 2.12 -6.01
CA SER A 85 10.65 2.93 -7.17
C SER A 85 10.42 4.42 -6.91
N ASP A 86 11.04 5.27 -7.71
CA ASP A 86 10.79 6.72 -7.65
C ASP A 86 9.31 7.04 -7.92
N GLU A 87 8.65 6.29 -8.81
CA GLU A 87 7.22 6.42 -9.10
C GLU A 87 6.33 6.06 -7.90
N ASP A 88 6.69 5.02 -7.15
CA ASP A 88 5.97 4.62 -5.93
C ASP A 88 6.12 5.69 -4.84
N ILE A 89 7.33 6.23 -4.68
CA ILE A 89 7.63 7.27 -3.69
C ILE A 89 6.86 8.56 -4.00
N LEU A 90 6.82 8.98 -5.28
CA LEU A 90 6.02 10.13 -5.72
C LEU A 90 4.53 9.91 -5.49
N SER A 91 4.03 8.69 -5.71
CA SER A 91 2.62 8.35 -5.51
C SER A 91 2.18 8.43 -4.04
N LEU A 92 3.12 8.28 -3.11
CA LEU A 92 2.92 8.50 -1.67
C LEU A 92 2.88 10.00 -1.30
N GLY A 93 3.17 10.90 -2.24
CA GLY A 93 3.17 12.34 -2.03
C GLY A 93 4.46 12.92 -1.46
N PHE A 94 5.55 12.14 -1.47
CA PHE A 94 6.88 12.65 -1.10
C PHE A 94 7.59 13.24 -2.30
N ASP A 95 8.18 14.42 -2.10
CA ASP A 95 9.08 15.01 -3.09
C ASP A 95 10.36 14.16 -3.14
N LEU A 96 10.73 13.74 -4.36
CA LEU A 96 12.06 13.19 -4.59
C LEU A 96 13.08 14.28 -4.25
N PRO A 97 14.14 13.97 -3.48
CA PRO A 97 15.25 14.89 -3.35
C PRO A 97 15.72 15.18 -4.78
N GLN A 98 15.68 16.44 -5.21
CA GLN A 98 16.40 16.79 -6.42
C GLN A 98 17.83 16.39 -6.12
N CYS A 99 18.37 15.41 -6.85
CA CYS A 99 19.79 15.11 -6.86
C CYS A 99 20.51 16.32 -7.48
N HIS A 100 20.43 17.48 -6.85
CA HIS A 100 21.51 18.42 -6.92
C HIS A 100 22.66 17.75 -6.22
N GLU A 101 23.68 17.44 -7.00
CA GLU A 101 25.03 17.21 -6.52
C GLU A 101 25.27 18.22 -5.39
N TYR A 102 25.16 17.75 -4.15
CA TYR A 102 25.59 18.53 -3.00
C TYR A 102 27.11 18.57 -3.14
N ASP A 103 27.59 19.59 -3.83
CA ASP A 103 28.97 20.02 -3.69
C ASP A 103 29.27 20.08 -2.20
N ALA A 104 30.36 19.40 -1.84
CA ALA A 104 30.77 19.12 -0.50
C ALA A 104 30.88 20.38 0.37
N GLU A 105 29.79 20.78 1.03
CA GLU A 105 29.85 21.71 2.15
C GLU A 105 29.29 21.07 3.41
N ILE A 106 30.25 20.52 4.15
CA ILE A 106 30.24 20.15 5.56
C ILE A 106 29.27 21.01 6.36
N SER A 107 28.05 20.50 6.61
CA SER A 107 27.16 21.06 7.63
C SER A 107 27.41 20.34 8.97
N PRO A 108 27.74 21.07 10.06
CA PRO A 108 28.10 20.44 11.31
C PRO A 108 26.85 19.82 11.95
N LYS A 109 26.91 18.50 12.15
CA LYS A 109 25.96 17.70 12.94
C LYS A 109 25.47 18.48 14.16
N ARG A 110 24.19 18.86 14.17
CA ARG A 110 23.49 19.20 15.42
C ARG A 110 22.98 17.91 16.04
N PRO A 111 23.30 17.60 17.31
CA PRO A 111 22.67 16.48 18.00
C PRO A 111 21.24 16.91 18.35
N LYS A 112 20.23 16.44 17.62
CA LYS A 112 18.85 16.48 18.10
C LYS A 112 18.74 15.43 19.21
N GLY A 113 18.74 15.90 20.45
CA GLY A 113 18.55 15.07 21.62
C GLY A 113 17.26 14.26 21.51
N ARG A 114 17.40 12.94 21.46
CA ARG A 114 16.31 11.98 21.63
C ARG A 114 15.69 12.21 23.02
N LYS A 115 14.53 12.86 23.08
CA LYS A 115 13.66 12.76 24.26
C LYS A 115 12.77 11.54 24.05
N PHE A 116 13.27 10.38 24.42
CA PHE A 116 12.40 9.25 24.74
C PHE A 116 11.65 9.61 26.02
N ALA A 117 10.42 10.09 25.89
CA ALA A 117 9.48 10.09 27.00
C ALA A 117 9.02 8.63 27.18
N PHE A 118 9.73 7.90 28.04
CA PHE A 118 9.21 6.66 28.59
C PHE A 118 7.95 6.99 29.38
N TYR A 119 6.78 6.54 28.93
CA TYR A 119 5.62 6.41 29.80
C TYR A 119 5.83 5.15 30.65
N GLU A 120 6.26 5.33 31.90
CA GLU A 120 6.07 4.31 32.93
C GLU A 120 4.60 4.31 33.38
N ARG A 121 4.12 3.10 33.67
CA ARG A 121 2.75 2.71 33.97
C ARG A 121 2.38 2.95 35.43
#